data_AF-A0A948VY95-F1
#
_entry.id   AF-A0A948VY95-F1
#
_cell.length_a   1.000
_cell.length_b   1.000
_cell.length_c   1.000
_cell.angle_alpha   90.00
_cell.angle_beta   90.00
_cell.angle_gamma   90.00
#
_symmetry.space_group_name_H-M   'P 1'
#
loop_
_entity.id
_entity.type
_entity.pdbx_description
1 polymer ?
#
loop_
_entity_poly.entity_id
_entity_poly.type
_entity_poly.pdbx_seq_one_letter_code
_entity_poly.pdbx_strand_id
1 'polypeptide(L)'
;MESNHPIPYPEVNVVLRELLTSVQSILGDHFIGMYLYGSLASGDFDRESDVDYVVVTEDVLSDALFSALQDMHMRIATIDS
;
A
#
# COMPACT_ATOMS: atom_id res chain seq x y z
N MET A 1 14.42 -14.40 -14.40
CA MET A 1 14.18 -14.83 -13.02
C MET A 1 12.73 -14.48 -12.71
N GLU A 2 11.94 -15.56 -12.69
CA GLU A 2 10.57 -15.79 -12.21
C GLU A 2 9.74 -14.55 -11.86
N SER A 3 8.94 -14.08 -12.82
CA SER A 3 7.47 -14.26 -12.90
C SER A 3 6.71 -13.35 -11.94
N ASN A 4 6.18 -12.27 -12.54
CA ASN A 4 5.16 -11.36 -12.05
C ASN A 4 3.89 -12.13 -11.65
N HIS A 5 3.95 -12.87 -10.55
CA HIS A 5 2.80 -13.58 -10.01
C HIS A 5 2.02 -12.58 -9.16
N PRO A 6 0.80 -12.17 -9.57
CA PRO A 6 -0.08 -11.48 -8.65
C PRO A 6 -0.22 -12.34 -7.39
N ILE A 7 -0.26 -11.68 -6.23
CA ILE A 7 -0.57 -12.32 -4.96
C ILE A 7 -1.82 -13.20 -5.16
N PRO A 8 -1.89 -14.43 -4.65
CA PRO A 8 -2.99 -15.37 -4.93
C PRO A 8 -4.36 -14.96 -4.35
N TYR A 9 -4.48 -13.71 -3.89
CA TYR A 9 -5.68 -13.04 -3.40
C TYR A 9 -5.98 -11.85 -4.33
N PRO A 10 -6.83 -12.02 -5.36
CA PRO A 10 -7.17 -10.98 -6.32
C PRO A 10 -7.65 -9.67 -5.69
N GLU A 11 -8.45 -9.77 -4.62
CA GLU A 11 -8.94 -8.67 -3.80
C GLU A 11 -7.80 -7.83 -3.20
N VAL A 12 -6.78 -8.50 -2.66
CA VAL A 12 -5.58 -7.84 -2.12
C VAL A 12 -4.81 -7.11 -3.23
N ASN A 13 -4.72 -7.69 -4.43
CA ASN A 13 -4.07 -7.01 -5.56
C ASN A 13 -4.79 -5.72 -5.98
N VAL A 14 -6.12 -5.67 -5.85
CA VAL A 14 -6.90 -4.45 -6.16
C VAL A 14 -6.58 -3.37 -5.14
N VAL A 15 -6.64 -3.70 -3.85
CA VAL A 15 -6.33 -2.76 -2.76
C VAL A 15 -4.90 -2.26 -2.85
N LEU A 16 -3.93 -3.16 -3.06
CA LEU A 16 -2.51 -2.78 -3.17
C LEU A 16 -2.24 -1.87 -4.38
N ARG A 17 -2.94 -2.07 -5.50
CA ARG A 17 -2.79 -1.21 -6.68
C ARG A 17 -3.37 0.17 -6.44
N GLU A 18 -4.54 0.26 -5.82
CA GLU A 18 -5.16 1.54 -5.48
C GLU A 18 -4.32 2.31 -4.45
N LEU A 19 -3.83 1.61 -3.42
CA LEU A 19 -2.92 2.14 -2.42
C LEU A 19 -1.65 2.71 -3.07
N LEU A 20 -0.95 1.89 -3.87
CA LEU A 20 0.29 2.31 -4.52
C LEU A 20 0.08 3.53 -5.42
N THR A 21 -0.97 3.51 -6.24
CA THR A 21 -1.28 4.60 -7.17
C THR A 21 -1.62 5.89 -6.41
N SER A 22 -2.43 5.79 -5.35
CA SER A 22 -2.79 6.94 -4.53
C SER A 22 -1.59 7.51 -3.78
N VAL A 23 -0.74 6.66 -3.20
CA VAL A 23 0.49 7.08 -2.49
C VAL A 23 1.45 7.80 -3.45
N GLN A 24 1.69 7.24 -4.64
CA GLN A 24 2.52 7.87 -5.67
C GLN A 24 1.97 9.25 -6.08
N SER A 25 0.66 9.34 -6.26
CA SER A 25 -0.01 10.60 -6.62
C SER A 25 0.11 11.67 -5.52
N ILE A 26 -0.07 11.28 -4.25
CA ILE A 26 -0.02 12.20 -3.11
C ILE A 26 1.41 12.66 -2.84
N LEU A 27 2.36 11.72 -2.81
CA LEU A 27 3.73 12.01 -2.40
C LEU A 27 4.58 12.58 -3.53
N GLY A 28 4.26 12.28 -4.79
CA GLY A 28 5.03 12.75 -5.95
C GLY A 28 6.51 12.43 -5.80
N ASP A 29 7.35 13.45 -5.91
CA ASP A 29 8.81 13.33 -5.82
C ASP A 29 9.30 12.84 -4.45
N HIS A 30 8.49 12.96 -3.39
CA HIS A 30 8.84 12.41 -2.07
C HIS A 30 8.76 10.88 -2.02
N PHE A 31 8.14 10.20 -3.00
CA PHE A 31 7.99 8.75 -2.99
C PHE A 31 9.26 8.03 -3.46
N ILE A 32 9.89 7.26 -2.58
CA ILE A 32 11.02 6.39 -2.94
C ILE A 32 10.52 4.99 -3.30
N GLY A 33 9.62 4.42 -2.48
CA GLY A 33 9.15 3.06 -2.69
C GLY A 33 8.12 2.61 -1.66
N MET A 34 7.37 1.58 -2.03
CA MET A 34 6.44 0.87 -1.15
C MET A 34 6.85 -0.59 -1.09
N TYR A 35 6.96 -1.13 0.13
CA TYR A 35 7.42 -2.50 0.36
C TYR A 35 6.43 -3.23 1.25
N LEU A 36 6.14 -4.49 0.89
CA LEU A 36 5.37 -5.39 1.72
C LEU A 36 6.26 -6.01 2.78
N TYR A 37 5.70 -6.22 3.96
CA TYR A 37 6.31 -7.05 5.00
C TYR A 37 5.23 -7.92 5.66
N GLY A 38 5.57 -8.59 6.76
CA GLY A 38 4.60 -9.42 7.48
C GLY A 38 4.24 -10.72 6.76
N SER A 39 3.04 -11.25 7.06
CA SER A 39 2.57 -12.56 6.59
C SER A 39 2.47 -12.63 5.06
N LEU A 40 2.07 -11.53 4.42
CA LEU A 40 1.96 -11.45 2.97
C LEU A 40 3.31 -11.58 2.24
N ALA A 41 4.36 -10.98 2.81
CA ALA A 41 5.70 -11.07 2.26
C ALA A 41 6.41 -12.39 2.60
N SER A 42 6.09 -13.00 3.73
CA SER A 42 6.71 -14.26 4.20
C SER A 42 6.04 -15.51 3.65
N GLY A 43 4.81 -15.41 3.14
CA GLY A 43 4.04 -16.52 2.59
C GLY A 43 3.06 -17.16 3.56
N ASP A 44 2.98 -16.67 4.79
CA ASP A 44 2.07 -17.14 5.85
C ASP A 44 0.73 -16.38 5.88
N PHE A 45 0.36 -15.71 4.79
CA PHE A 45 -0.87 -14.92 4.70
C PHE A 45 -2.11 -15.81 4.51
N ASP A 46 -3.20 -15.45 5.18
CA ASP A 46 -4.54 -15.99 4.97
C ASP A 46 -5.59 -14.88 4.86
N ARG A 47 -6.87 -15.24 4.67
CA ARG A 47 -7.95 -14.25 4.48
C ARG A 47 -8.30 -13.44 5.73
N GLU A 48 -7.85 -13.87 6.90
CA GLU A 48 -8.08 -13.17 8.16
C GLU A 48 -6.89 -12.27 8.53
N SER A 49 -5.79 -12.38 7.77
CA SER A 49 -4.58 -11.59 7.95
C SER A 49 -4.73 -10.17 7.43
N ASP A 50 -4.16 -9.22 8.18
CA ASP A 50 -3.96 -7.85 7.71
C ASP A 50 -2.86 -7.76 6.64
N VAL A 51 -2.86 -6.67 5.87
CA VAL A 51 -1.84 -6.37 4.86
C VAL A 51 -0.85 -5.33 5.39
N ASP A 52 0.37 -5.78 5.67
CA ASP A 52 1.45 -4.95 6.19
C ASP A 52 2.31 -4.34 5.06
N TYR A 53 2.49 -3.02 5.10
CA TYR A 53 3.35 -2.30 4.15
C TYR A 53 4.03 -1.09 4.78
N VAL A 54 5.15 -0.69 4.18
CA VAL A 54 5.88 0.53 4.53
C VAL A 54 6.11 1.36 3.27
N VAL A 55 5.94 2.68 3.39
CA VAL A 55 6.28 3.64 2.35
C VAL A 55 7.53 4.39 2.79
N VAL A 56 8.57 4.36 1.96
CA VAL A 56 9.81 5.11 2.17
C VAL A 56 9.70 6.43 1.44
N THR A 57 10.03 7.51 2.15
CA THR A 57 10.03 8.87 1.60
C THR A 57 11.42 9.47 1.63
N GLU A 58 11.70 10.39 0.70
CA GLU A 58 13.00 11.07 0.63
C GLU A 58 13.27 11.93 1.87
N ASP A 59 12.23 12.64 2.32
CA ASP A 59 12.31 13.56 3.45
C ASP A 59 11.08 13.41 4.38
N VAL A 60 11.11 14.16 5.47
CA VAL A 60 9.97 14.32 6.38
C VAL A 60 8.81 14.98 5.64
N LEU A 61 7.63 14.36 5.73
CA LEU A 61 6.42 14.86 5.10
C LEU A 61 5.88 16.09 5.84
N SER A 62 5.31 17.03 5.07
CA SER A 62 4.51 18.11 5.64
C SER A 62 3.20 17.58 6.21
N ASP A 63 2.62 18.31 7.16
CA ASP A 63 1.32 17.98 7.75
C ASP A 63 0.21 17.85 6.68
N ALA A 64 0.29 18.64 5.61
CA ALA A 64 -0.66 18.58 4.50
C ALA A 64 -0.57 17.25 3.73
N LEU A 65 0.65 16.79 3.41
CA LEU A 65 0.85 15.50 2.74
C LEU A 65 0.44 14.34 3.66
N PHE A 66 0.77 14.43 4.95
CA PHE A 66 0.39 13.42 5.93
C PHE A 66 -1.14 13.34 6.08
N SER A 67 -1.84 14.48 6.13
CA SER A 67 -3.31 14.52 6.15
C SER A 67 -3.91 13.94 4.86
N ALA A 68 -3.34 14.23 3.69
CA ALA A 68 -3.80 13.65 2.44
C ALA A 68 -3.65 12.12 2.40
N LEU A 69 -2.57 11.59 2.99
CA LEU A 69 -2.41 10.15 3.20
C LEU A 69 -3.50 9.61 4.14
N GLN A 70 -3.81 10.29 5.25
CA GLN A 70 -4.90 9.87 6.14
C GLN A 70 -6.25 9.79 5.39
N ASP A 71 -6.59 10.81 4.60
CA ASP A 71 -7.82 10.84 3.80
C ASP A 71 -7.86 9.69 2.78
N MET A 72 -6.70 9.37 2.19
CA MET A 72 -6.55 8.23 1.30
C MET A 72 -6.83 6.90 2.00
N HIS A 73 -6.30 6.67 3.22
CA HIS A 73 -6.60 5.45 3.99
C HIS A 73 -8.09 5.33 4.30
N MET A 74 -8.74 6.43 4.69
CA MET A 74 -10.19 6.43 4.95
C MET A 74 -10.99 6.06 3.69
N ARG A 75 -10.60 6.56 2.51
CA ARG A 75 -11.23 6.15 1.25
C ARG A 75 -11.01 4.67 0.95
N ILE A 76 -9.78 4.17 1.10
CA ILE A 76 -9.48 2.76 0.81
C ILE A 76 -10.25 1.82 1.74
N ALA A 77 -10.43 2.19 3.02
CA ALA A 77 -11.22 1.40 3.96
C ALA A 77 -12.69 1.22 3.52
N THR A 78 -13.19 2.05 2.61
CA THR A 78 -14.55 1.92 2.04
C THR A 78 -14.64 1.07 0.78
N ILE A 79 -13.50 0.61 0.22
CA ILE A 79 -13.48 -0.22 -1.00
C ILE A 79 -14.11 -1.60 -0.76
N ASP A 80 -14.19 -2.03 0.50
CA ASP A 80 -14.76 -3.32 0.93
C ASP A 80 -16.18 -3.18 1.54
N SER A 81 -16.88 -2.06 1.29
CA SER A 81 -18.22 -1.76 1.83
C SER A 81 -19.32 -1.79 0.78
#